data_AF-A0A1L9PAP0-F1
#
_entry.id   AF-A0A1L9PAP0-F1
#
_cell.length_a   1.000
_cell.length_b   1.000
_cell.length_c   1.000
_cell.angle_alpha   90.00
_cell.angle_beta   90.00
_cell.angle_gamma   90.00
#
_symmetry.space_group_name_H-M   'P 1'
#
loop_
_entity.id
_entity.type
_entity.pdbx_description
1 polymer ?
#
loop_
_entity_poly.entity_id
_entity_poly.type
_entity_poly.pdbx_seq_one_letter_code
_entity_poly.pdbx_strand_id
1 'polypeptide(L)'
;MAEIPKVQTVALVREIGGPVEFPEDYPVPTPGNNEVLAKVLYTGEGTASGLDGVPITKLRFPHIGGHEGVGRIVALGPGCGSDLKLGSLVGIRFNSRVCRRCEFCLAGTEQYCVKSTTHLLHEDGSFQQYIALDADYLTILPDDVDPKLIGPVLCAGITAYKAVLGTNIRAGSWLVVVGAGGGLGHLAVQYAKVLGAQVIGVDAPNKRDLVLDVGATEFVDFVNTDPVQRVHEITGSGAHSVVVTAGSASAFARPSELAGLESSPSMLFTSFTSTTAWTLGLALRDRILSLPSAQRKPALISITLAGGLEPHVVFQCATEPGTVADNDNWVRRKRNTVLRWGVSSWLMRQKMIAGRGGSVDGVEEAFVGKYALVSSSGGQTADEYAIHGGAFPVRVKGVDGVVGVIVVSGLKQEDDHQVIAEVVRGFIGVGN
;
A
#
# COMPACT_ATOMS: atom_id res chain seq x y z
N MET A 1 -23.98 -37.57 6.10
CA MET A 1 -23.22 -36.31 6.28
C MET A 1 -22.92 -36.17 7.77
N ALA A 2 -21.87 -35.45 8.16
CA ALA A 2 -21.68 -35.12 9.57
C ALA A 2 -22.80 -34.16 10.02
N GLU A 3 -23.25 -34.28 11.27
CA GLU A 3 -24.21 -33.35 11.87
C GLU A 3 -23.55 -31.97 12.01
N ILE A 4 -24.28 -30.92 11.63
CA ILE A 4 -23.81 -29.54 11.75
C ILE A 4 -24.09 -29.07 13.19
N PRO A 5 -23.08 -28.70 13.97
CA PRO A 5 -23.29 -28.26 15.35
C PRO A 5 -24.02 -26.92 15.39
N LYS A 6 -24.70 -26.64 16.51
CA LYS A 6 -25.39 -25.34 16.73
C LYS A 6 -24.43 -24.21 17.09
N VAL A 7 -23.26 -24.56 17.63
CA VAL A 7 -22.22 -23.64 18.08
C VAL A 7 -20.85 -24.08 17.55
N GLN A 8 -19.89 -23.15 17.57
CA GLN A 8 -18.56 -23.29 17.01
C GLN A 8 -17.53 -22.47 17.79
N THR A 9 -16.26 -22.85 17.66
CA THR A 9 -15.13 -22.01 18.06
C THR A 9 -14.82 -20.95 17.00
N VAL A 10 -14.58 -19.72 17.43
CA VAL A 10 -14.18 -18.59 16.58
C VAL A 10 -13.03 -17.80 17.22
N ALA A 11 -12.21 -17.09 16.44
CA ALA A 11 -11.22 -16.14 16.96
C ALA A 11 -11.82 -14.73 16.94
N LEU A 12 -12.27 -14.25 18.10
CA LEU A 12 -13.03 -13.02 18.25
C LEU A 12 -12.16 -11.88 18.79
N VAL A 13 -12.26 -10.70 18.19
CA VAL A 13 -11.65 -9.46 18.68
C VAL A 13 -12.75 -8.43 18.96
N ARG A 14 -12.74 -7.80 20.13
CA ARG A 14 -13.79 -6.84 20.54
C ARG A 14 -13.47 -5.38 20.26
N GLU A 15 -12.19 -5.03 20.16
CA GLU A 15 -11.71 -3.67 19.92
C GLU A 15 -10.28 -3.68 19.35
N ILE A 16 -9.83 -2.57 18.75
CA ILE A 16 -8.48 -2.44 18.21
C ILE A 16 -7.46 -2.53 19.36
N GLY A 17 -6.49 -3.42 19.24
CA GLY A 17 -5.46 -3.65 20.27
C GLY A 17 -5.92 -4.53 21.45
N GLY A 18 -7.18 -4.97 21.47
CA GLY A 18 -7.67 -5.95 22.43
C GLY A 18 -7.12 -7.37 22.16
N PRO A 19 -7.28 -8.30 23.12
CA PRO A 19 -6.87 -9.69 22.95
C PRO A 19 -7.75 -10.42 21.92
N VAL A 20 -7.22 -11.53 21.39
CA VAL A 20 -8.00 -12.51 20.63
C VAL A 20 -8.63 -13.50 21.61
N GLU A 21 -9.95 -13.53 21.66
CA GLU A 21 -10.75 -14.47 22.45
C GLU A 21 -11.11 -15.70 21.59
N PHE A 22 -11.23 -16.87 22.23
CA PHE A 22 -11.65 -18.11 21.57
C PHE A 22 -12.92 -18.72 22.21
N PRO A 23 -14.09 -18.06 22.11
CA PRO A 23 -15.34 -18.64 22.60
C PRO A 23 -15.72 -19.87 21.77
N GLU A 24 -16.13 -20.95 22.45
CA GLU A 24 -16.53 -22.24 21.85
C GLU A 24 -18.06 -22.36 21.64
N ASP A 25 -18.83 -21.42 22.18
CA ASP A 25 -20.29 -21.35 22.17
C ASP A 25 -20.86 -20.38 21.12
N TYR A 26 -20.02 -19.87 20.22
CA TYR A 26 -20.46 -18.91 19.20
C TYR A 26 -21.41 -19.57 18.19
N PRO A 27 -22.55 -18.97 17.81
CA PRO A 27 -23.52 -19.62 16.92
C PRO A 27 -22.94 -20.01 15.55
N VAL A 28 -23.32 -21.19 15.03
CA VAL A 28 -23.11 -21.53 13.62
C VAL A 28 -24.17 -20.82 12.78
N PRO A 29 -23.79 -20.05 11.74
CA PRO A 29 -24.77 -19.37 10.90
C PRO A 29 -25.62 -20.37 10.12
N THR A 30 -26.93 -20.14 10.05
CA THR A 30 -27.81 -20.86 9.11
C THR A 30 -27.73 -20.16 7.76
N PRO A 31 -27.40 -20.85 6.66
CA PRO A 31 -27.29 -20.21 5.34
C PRO A 31 -28.66 -19.71 4.89
N GLY A 32 -28.72 -18.43 4.53
CA GLY A 32 -29.91 -17.77 4.01
C GLY A 32 -30.21 -18.13 2.56
N ASN A 33 -31.10 -17.35 1.94
CA ASN A 33 -31.41 -17.53 0.52
C ASN A 33 -30.18 -17.17 -0.33
N ASN A 34 -29.79 -18.09 -1.21
CA ASN A 34 -28.60 -18.02 -2.05
C ASN A 34 -27.27 -17.97 -1.28
N GLU A 35 -27.21 -18.68 -0.15
CA GLU A 35 -25.98 -18.85 0.61
C GLU A 35 -25.63 -20.32 0.80
N VAL A 36 -24.33 -20.61 0.90
CA VAL A 36 -23.84 -21.92 1.35
C VAL A 36 -23.24 -21.79 2.74
N LEU A 37 -23.34 -22.85 3.53
CA LEU A 37 -22.55 -22.99 4.76
C LEU A 37 -21.29 -23.79 4.41
N ALA A 38 -20.12 -23.20 4.61
CA ALA A 38 -18.84 -23.87 4.46
C ALA A 38 -18.23 -24.18 5.84
N LYS A 39 -17.78 -25.42 6.04
CA LYS A 39 -16.88 -25.76 7.15
C LYS A 39 -15.46 -25.38 6.75
N VAL A 40 -14.85 -24.47 7.50
CA VAL A 40 -13.45 -24.05 7.28
C VAL A 40 -12.52 -25.20 7.70
N LEU A 41 -11.53 -25.48 6.84
CA LEU A 41 -10.49 -26.48 7.06
C LEU A 41 -9.17 -25.83 7.45
N TYR A 42 -8.81 -24.77 6.74
CA TYR A 42 -7.59 -23.98 6.91
C TYR A 42 -7.88 -22.52 6.59
N THR A 43 -7.01 -21.63 7.06
CA THR A 43 -7.03 -20.21 6.70
C THR A 43 -5.61 -19.70 6.72
N GLY A 44 -5.24 -18.91 5.71
CA GLY A 44 -3.99 -18.17 5.72
C GLY A 44 -4.02 -17.01 6.72
N GLU A 45 -2.83 -16.55 7.11
CA GLU A 45 -2.60 -15.38 7.94
C GLU A 45 -2.09 -14.23 7.05
N GLY A 46 -3.03 -13.49 6.45
CA GLY A 46 -2.75 -12.31 5.65
C GLY A 46 -2.78 -11.03 6.48
N THR A 47 -1.78 -10.17 6.34
CA THR A 47 -1.77 -8.84 6.98
C THR A 47 -2.80 -7.92 6.35
N ALA A 48 -3.90 -7.67 7.06
CA ALA A 48 -4.89 -6.64 6.71
C ALA A 48 -4.55 -5.27 7.33
N SER A 49 -3.27 -4.99 7.52
CA SER A 49 -2.73 -3.75 8.10
C SER A 49 -1.58 -3.20 7.25
N GLY A 50 -1.35 -1.89 7.36
CA GLY A 50 -0.15 -1.24 6.88
C GLY A 50 1.09 -1.63 7.71
N LEU A 51 2.26 -1.15 7.27
CA LEU A 51 3.54 -1.36 7.98
C LEU A 51 3.57 -0.73 9.39
N ASP A 52 2.64 0.19 9.66
CA ASP A 52 2.40 0.85 10.94
C ASP A 52 1.40 0.10 11.84
N GLY A 53 0.89 -1.06 11.39
CA GLY A 53 -0.12 -1.85 12.09
C GLY A 53 -1.55 -1.31 11.95
N VAL A 54 -1.77 -0.20 11.24
CA VAL A 54 -3.10 0.38 11.05
C VAL A 54 -3.89 -0.46 10.04
N PRO A 55 -5.15 -0.87 10.32
CA PRO A 55 -5.96 -1.62 9.37
C PRO A 55 -6.10 -0.95 8.00
N ILE A 56 -5.96 -1.72 6.90
CA ILE A 56 -6.08 -1.21 5.52
C ILE A 56 -7.52 -0.79 5.14
N THR A 57 -8.49 -1.14 6.00
CA THR A 57 -9.89 -0.79 5.88
C THR A 57 -10.46 -0.57 7.29
N LYS A 58 -11.56 0.16 7.40
CA LYS A 58 -12.30 0.26 8.67
C LYS A 58 -12.73 -1.14 9.12
N LEU A 59 -12.61 -1.45 10.40
CA LEU A 59 -13.06 -2.72 10.97
C LEU A 59 -14.43 -2.54 11.65
N ARG A 60 -15.26 -3.58 11.60
CA ARG A 60 -16.51 -3.70 12.39
C ARG A 60 -16.21 -4.53 13.63
N PHE A 61 -16.61 -4.07 14.81
CA PHE A 61 -16.45 -4.79 16.06
C PHE A 61 -17.80 -5.16 16.71
N PRO A 62 -17.88 -6.26 17.49
CA PRO A 62 -16.86 -7.30 17.62
C PRO A 62 -16.69 -8.07 16.29
N HIS A 63 -15.52 -8.67 16.09
CA HIS A 63 -15.04 -9.13 14.79
C HIS A 63 -14.44 -10.53 14.83
N ILE A 64 -14.78 -11.38 13.87
CA ILE A 64 -14.02 -12.59 13.55
C ILE A 64 -13.15 -12.32 12.32
N GLY A 65 -11.82 -12.42 12.46
CA GLY A 65 -10.86 -12.10 11.40
C GLY A 65 -10.78 -13.12 10.25
N GLY A 66 -9.83 -12.90 9.33
CA GLY A 66 -9.46 -13.83 8.26
C GLY A 66 -10.12 -13.58 6.90
N HIS A 67 -9.36 -13.72 5.82
CA HIS A 67 -9.82 -13.51 4.44
C HIS A 67 -9.07 -14.40 3.41
N GLU A 68 -8.51 -15.50 3.89
CA GLU A 68 -7.70 -16.48 3.15
C GLU A 68 -8.15 -17.91 3.49
N GLY A 69 -9.45 -18.08 3.73
CA GLY A 69 -10.03 -19.32 4.22
C GLY A 69 -10.23 -20.36 3.13
N VAL A 70 -10.11 -21.63 3.49
CA VAL A 70 -10.36 -22.77 2.62
C VAL A 70 -11.32 -23.71 3.34
N GLY A 71 -12.47 -23.99 2.74
CA GLY A 71 -13.52 -24.76 3.37
C GLY A 71 -14.17 -25.80 2.44
N ARG A 72 -15.08 -26.60 2.99
CA ARG A 72 -15.98 -27.46 2.21
C ARG A 72 -17.43 -27.13 2.48
N ILE A 73 -18.25 -27.10 1.43
CA ILE A 73 -19.69 -26.88 1.55
C ILE A 73 -20.31 -28.02 2.38
N VAL A 74 -21.01 -27.68 3.46
CA VAL A 74 -21.72 -28.63 4.34
C VAL A 74 -23.24 -28.47 4.32
N ALA A 75 -23.75 -27.30 3.91
CA ALA A 75 -25.17 -27.10 3.61
C ALA A 75 -25.37 -26.08 2.49
N LEU A 76 -26.50 -26.17 1.79
CA LEU A 76 -26.98 -25.21 0.81
C LEU A 76 -28.26 -24.57 1.35
N GLY A 77 -28.33 -23.24 1.31
CA GLY A 77 -29.54 -22.49 1.61
C GLY A 77 -30.55 -22.51 0.45
N PRO A 78 -31.79 -22.02 0.65
CA PRO A 78 -32.79 -21.95 -0.41
C PRO A 78 -32.30 -21.17 -1.63
N GLY A 79 -32.63 -21.61 -2.84
CA GLY A 79 -32.32 -20.88 -4.08
C GLY A 79 -30.90 -21.02 -4.61
N CYS A 80 -30.00 -21.76 -3.95
CA CYS A 80 -28.67 -22.06 -4.49
C CYS A 80 -28.74 -22.79 -5.85
N GLY A 81 -27.79 -22.50 -6.75
CA GLY A 81 -27.63 -23.17 -8.04
C GLY A 81 -27.43 -24.69 -7.94
N SER A 82 -27.97 -25.42 -8.91
CA SER A 82 -27.89 -26.90 -9.00
C SER A 82 -26.49 -27.44 -9.31
N ASP A 83 -25.58 -26.57 -9.71
CA ASP A 83 -24.17 -26.85 -9.96
C ASP A 83 -23.35 -26.97 -8.66
N LEU A 84 -23.81 -26.35 -7.57
CA LEU A 84 -23.17 -26.42 -6.25
C LEU A 84 -23.42 -27.77 -5.57
N LYS A 85 -22.36 -28.35 -5.01
CA LYS A 85 -22.39 -29.70 -4.41
C LYS A 85 -21.86 -29.67 -2.98
N LEU A 86 -22.50 -30.47 -2.13
CA LEU A 86 -21.99 -30.74 -0.79
C LEU A 86 -20.62 -31.43 -0.88
N GLY A 87 -19.68 -31.02 -0.05
CA GLY A 87 -18.30 -31.48 -0.06
C GLY A 87 -17.36 -30.73 -1.01
N SER A 88 -17.86 -29.94 -1.97
CA SER A 88 -17.02 -29.12 -2.85
C SER A 88 -16.09 -28.20 -2.06
N LEU A 89 -14.83 -28.11 -2.50
CA LEU A 89 -13.83 -27.24 -1.92
C LEU A 89 -14.09 -25.78 -2.35
N VAL A 90 -14.03 -24.85 -1.41
CA VAL A 90 -14.31 -23.43 -1.66
C VAL A 90 -13.29 -22.52 -0.97
N GLY A 91 -12.95 -21.41 -1.63
CA GLY A 91 -12.11 -20.34 -1.12
C GLY A 91 -12.92 -19.16 -0.57
N ILE A 92 -12.48 -18.64 0.57
CA ILE A 92 -13.02 -17.47 1.27
C ILE A 92 -11.99 -16.35 1.09
N ARG A 93 -12.30 -15.38 0.22
CA ARG A 93 -11.41 -14.28 -0.19
C ARG A 93 -11.65 -13.03 0.66
N PHE A 94 -11.03 -11.89 0.30
CA PHE A 94 -11.28 -10.58 0.90
C PHE A 94 -12.66 -9.99 0.58
N ASN A 95 -13.02 -9.90 -0.71
CA ASN A 95 -14.37 -9.49 -1.11
C ASN A 95 -15.35 -10.63 -0.84
N SER A 96 -16.38 -10.37 -0.03
CA SER A 96 -17.38 -11.37 0.37
C SER A 96 -18.53 -11.45 -0.62
N ARG A 97 -19.06 -10.30 -1.05
CA ARG A 97 -20.20 -10.20 -1.98
C ARG A 97 -20.07 -8.99 -2.88
N VAL A 98 -20.76 -9.04 -4.02
CA VAL A 98 -20.89 -7.94 -4.97
C VAL A 98 -22.34 -7.88 -5.48
N CYS A 99 -22.80 -6.71 -5.94
CA CYS A 99 -24.23 -6.56 -6.24
C CYS A 99 -24.70 -7.20 -7.56
N ARG A 100 -23.76 -7.68 -8.40
CA ARG A 100 -24.00 -8.40 -9.66
C ARG A 100 -24.86 -7.67 -10.71
N ARG A 101 -25.10 -6.36 -10.53
CA ARG A 101 -26.01 -5.55 -11.38
C ARG A 101 -25.57 -4.11 -11.68
N CYS A 102 -24.45 -3.64 -11.12
CA CYS A 102 -23.88 -2.34 -11.52
C CYS A 102 -22.92 -2.53 -12.70
N GLU A 103 -22.59 -1.44 -13.39
CA GLU A 103 -21.67 -1.43 -14.53
C GLU A 103 -20.36 -2.18 -14.25
N PHE A 104 -19.75 -1.97 -13.08
CA PHE A 104 -18.51 -2.64 -12.68
C PHE A 104 -18.65 -4.16 -12.59
N CYS A 105 -19.75 -4.65 -12.02
CA CYS A 105 -20.01 -6.10 -11.94
C CYS A 105 -20.28 -6.69 -13.33
N LEU A 106 -21.06 -6.00 -14.16
CA LEU A 106 -21.41 -6.47 -15.51
C LEU A 106 -20.21 -6.43 -16.46
N ALA A 107 -19.21 -5.58 -16.19
CA ALA A 107 -17.96 -5.48 -16.93
C ALA A 107 -16.84 -6.43 -16.41
N GLY A 108 -17.08 -7.28 -15.42
CA GLY A 108 -16.03 -8.13 -14.81
C GLY A 108 -14.94 -7.33 -14.09
N THR A 109 -15.34 -6.23 -13.46
CA THR A 109 -14.48 -5.32 -12.68
C THR A 109 -15.09 -5.04 -11.30
N GLU A 110 -15.72 -6.06 -10.71
CA GLU A 110 -16.52 -5.98 -9.49
C GLU A 110 -15.73 -5.51 -8.25
N GLN A 111 -14.40 -5.45 -8.29
CA GLN A 111 -13.58 -4.75 -7.29
C GLN A 111 -13.92 -3.25 -7.14
N TYR A 112 -14.58 -2.64 -8.12
CA TYR A 112 -15.07 -1.25 -8.08
C TYR A 112 -16.55 -1.15 -7.70
N CYS A 113 -17.20 -2.25 -7.33
CA CYS A 113 -18.62 -2.25 -6.96
C CYS A 113 -18.87 -1.44 -5.68
N VAL A 114 -19.53 -0.28 -5.78
CA VAL A 114 -19.94 0.57 -4.64
C VAL A 114 -20.94 -0.07 -3.65
N LYS A 115 -21.29 -1.34 -3.88
CA LYS A 115 -22.14 -2.19 -3.01
C LYS A 115 -21.46 -3.53 -2.69
N SER A 116 -20.13 -3.64 -2.86
CA SER A 116 -19.40 -4.83 -2.43
C SER A 116 -19.29 -4.86 -0.91
N THR A 117 -19.45 -6.04 -0.34
CA THR A 117 -19.05 -6.31 1.05
C THR A 117 -17.69 -7.00 1.07
N THR A 118 -17.00 -6.87 2.19
CA THR A 118 -15.72 -7.52 2.44
C THR A 118 -15.80 -8.23 3.78
N HIS A 119 -15.09 -9.34 3.88
CA HIS A 119 -14.66 -9.82 5.18
C HIS A 119 -13.81 -8.71 5.84
N LEU A 120 -13.73 -8.67 7.17
CA LEU A 120 -13.10 -7.62 7.99
C LEU A 120 -13.94 -6.36 8.28
N LEU A 121 -14.54 -5.73 7.26
CA LEU A 121 -15.33 -4.49 7.45
C LEU A 121 -16.83 -4.77 7.58
N HIS A 122 -17.37 -5.59 6.69
CA HIS A 122 -18.82 -5.75 6.55
C HIS A 122 -19.26 -7.07 7.18
N GLU A 123 -18.54 -8.14 6.87
CA GLU A 123 -18.84 -9.51 7.23
C GLU A 123 -17.69 -10.15 8.02
N ASP A 124 -18.04 -11.14 8.83
CA ASP A 124 -17.09 -11.92 9.61
C ASP A 124 -16.29 -12.86 8.70
N GLY A 125 -15.02 -13.08 9.06
CA GLY A 125 -14.00 -13.69 8.23
C GLY A 125 -13.77 -15.18 8.48
N SER A 126 -12.68 -15.73 7.91
CA SER A 126 -12.36 -17.16 7.93
C SER A 126 -11.79 -17.72 9.25
N PHE A 127 -11.61 -16.91 10.30
CA PHE A 127 -11.12 -17.38 11.61
C PHE A 127 -12.25 -17.99 12.49
N GLN A 128 -13.07 -18.85 11.88
CA GLN A 128 -14.17 -19.58 12.50
C GLN A 128 -14.31 -20.97 11.88
N GLN A 129 -14.98 -21.92 12.55
CA GLN A 129 -15.12 -23.29 12.04
C GLN A 129 -16.15 -23.40 10.90
N TYR A 130 -17.16 -22.52 10.87
CA TYR A 130 -18.25 -22.52 9.89
C TYR A 130 -18.62 -21.09 9.49
N ILE A 131 -18.76 -20.84 8.19
CA ILE A 131 -19.05 -19.52 7.61
C ILE A 131 -20.12 -19.61 6.51
N ALA A 132 -21.03 -18.65 6.47
CA ALA A 132 -22.01 -18.49 5.39
C ALA A 132 -21.43 -17.60 4.27
N LEU A 133 -21.64 -17.98 3.02
CA LEU A 133 -21.03 -17.33 1.84
C LEU A 133 -22.08 -17.16 0.72
N ASP A 134 -22.03 -16.06 -0.04
CA ASP A 134 -22.91 -15.84 -1.21
C ASP A 134 -22.60 -16.85 -2.31
N ALA A 135 -23.58 -17.72 -2.60
CA ALA A 135 -23.47 -18.84 -3.53
C ALA A 135 -22.99 -18.43 -4.92
N ASP A 136 -23.42 -17.26 -5.42
CA ASP A 136 -23.09 -16.77 -6.77
C ASP A 136 -21.80 -15.95 -6.84
N TYR A 137 -21.06 -15.81 -5.73
CA TYR A 137 -19.75 -15.17 -5.69
C TYR A 137 -18.66 -16.05 -5.03
N LEU A 138 -18.99 -17.31 -4.78
CA LEU A 138 -18.08 -18.35 -4.33
C LEU A 138 -16.88 -18.53 -5.27
N THR A 139 -15.74 -18.87 -4.67
CA THR A 139 -14.60 -19.41 -5.41
C THR A 139 -14.58 -20.92 -5.23
N ILE A 140 -15.16 -21.65 -6.18
CA ILE A 140 -15.04 -23.10 -6.22
C ILE A 140 -13.58 -23.44 -6.54
N LEU A 141 -12.95 -24.25 -5.69
CA LEU A 141 -11.58 -24.69 -5.85
C LEU A 141 -11.52 -26.07 -6.54
N PRO A 142 -10.51 -26.36 -7.37
CA PRO A 142 -10.29 -27.69 -7.93
C PRO A 142 -10.10 -28.74 -6.82
N ASP A 143 -10.58 -29.96 -7.07
CA ASP A 143 -10.51 -31.06 -6.09
C ASP A 143 -9.09 -31.65 -5.91
N ASP A 144 -8.15 -31.34 -6.82
CA ASP A 144 -6.75 -31.80 -6.81
C ASP A 144 -5.78 -30.86 -6.07
N VAL A 145 -6.27 -29.76 -5.53
CA VAL A 145 -5.49 -28.78 -4.75
C VAL A 145 -5.41 -29.16 -3.27
N ASP A 146 -4.21 -29.11 -2.67
CA ASP A 146 -4.07 -29.26 -1.21
C ASP A 146 -4.71 -28.06 -0.48
N PRO A 147 -5.77 -28.27 0.32
CA PRO A 147 -6.45 -27.19 1.03
C PRO A 147 -5.58 -26.48 2.06
N LYS A 148 -4.45 -27.06 2.48
CA LYS A 148 -3.48 -26.41 3.39
C LYS A 148 -2.67 -25.33 2.69
N LEU A 149 -2.41 -25.47 1.39
CA LEU A 149 -1.45 -24.64 0.66
C LEU A 149 -2.12 -23.49 -0.11
N ILE A 150 -3.41 -23.62 -0.43
CA ILE A 150 -4.10 -22.67 -1.32
C ILE A 150 -4.59 -21.39 -0.63
N GLY A 151 -4.68 -21.35 0.72
CA GLY A 151 -5.14 -20.17 1.47
C GLY A 151 -4.46 -18.85 1.05
N PRO A 152 -3.11 -18.75 1.11
CA PRO A 152 -2.38 -17.55 0.67
C PRO A 152 -2.57 -17.17 -0.80
N VAL A 153 -2.96 -18.12 -1.67
CA VAL A 153 -3.24 -17.82 -3.08
C VAL A 153 -4.52 -16.98 -3.22
N LEU A 154 -5.48 -17.14 -2.30
CA LEU A 154 -6.76 -16.40 -2.30
C LEU A 154 -6.62 -14.90 -2.03
N CYS A 155 -5.48 -14.44 -1.53
CA CYS A 155 -5.17 -13.01 -1.34
C CYS A 155 -3.87 -12.63 -2.06
N ALA A 156 -2.71 -13.04 -1.53
CA ALA A 156 -1.41 -12.70 -2.09
C ALA A 156 -1.22 -13.21 -3.53
N GLY A 157 -1.68 -14.44 -3.82
CA GLY A 157 -1.60 -15.03 -5.16
C GLY A 157 -2.44 -14.30 -6.19
N ILE A 158 -3.74 -14.10 -5.95
CA ILE A 158 -4.62 -13.35 -6.85
C ILE A 158 -4.14 -11.91 -7.03
N THR A 159 -3.62 -11.28 -5.97
CA THR A 159 -3.04 -9.92 -6.04
C THR A 159 -1.81 -9.88 -6.94
N ALA A 160 -0.85 -10.80 -6.75
CA ALA A 160 0.35 -10.92 -7.57
C ALA A 160 0.00 -11.24 -9.03
N TYR A 161 -0.91 -12.17 -9.27
CA TYR A 161 -1.42 -12.53 -10.60
C TYR A 161 -2.05 -11.31 -11.30
N LYS A 162 -2.92 -10.57 -10.61
CA LYS A 162 -3.58 -9.38 -11.18
C LYS A 162 -2.58 -8.25 -11.46
N ALA A 163 -1.56 -8.07 -10.62
CA ALA A 163 -0.48 -7.11 -10.83
C ALA A 163 0.33 -7.46 -12.07
N VAL A 164 0.75 -8.73 -12.23
CA VAL A 164 1.46 -9.20 -13.43
C VAL A 164 0.59 -9.06 -14.67
N LEU A 165 -0.68 -9.51 -14.67
CA LEU A 165 -1.59 -9.30 -15.80
C LEU A 165 -1.77 -7.82 -16.16
N GLY A 166 -1.81 -6.93 -15.17
CA GLY A 166 -1.93 -5.49 -15.38
C GLY A 166 -0.79 -4.85 -16.18
N THR A 167 0.37 -5.52 -16.26
CA THR A 167 1.49 -5.07 -17.10
C THR A 167 1.28 -5.31 -18.60
N ASN A 168 0.35 -6.19 -18.99
CA ASN A 168 0.21 -6.71 -20.35
C ASN A 168 1.52 -7.31 -20.92
N ILE A 169 2.33 -7.93 -20.05
CA ILE A 169 3.59 -8.58 -20.42
C ILE A 169 3.40 -9.60 -21.55
N ARG A 170 4.38 -9.66 -22.45
CA ARG A 170 4.42 -10.63 -23.56
C ARG A 170 5.53 -11.64 -23.34
N ALA A 171 5.37 -12.83 -23.91
CA ALA A 171 6.42 -13.84 -23.89
C ALA A 171 7.74 -13.29 -24.48
N GLY A 172 8.86 -13.59 -23.82
CA GLY A 172 10.19 -13.08 -24.12
C GLY A 172 10.53 -11.69 -23.54
N SER A 173 9.52 -10.89 -23.15
CA SER A 173 9.77 -9.57 -22.55
C SER A 173 10.35 -9.67 -21.13
N TRP A 174 11.18 -8.70 -20.77
CA TRP A 174 11.76 -8.58 -19.43
C TRP A 174 10.78 -7.95 -18.44
N LEU A 175 10.53 -8.61 -17.32
CA LEU A 175 9.74 -8.11 -16.19
C LEU A 175 10.59 -8.11 -14.91
N VAL A 176 10.65 -6.96 -14.22
CA VAL A 176 11.32 -6.84 -12.91
C VAL A 176 10.30 -7.03 -11.79
N VAL A 177 10.62 -7.86 -10.80
CA VAL A 177 9.85 -7.97 -9.54
C VAL A 177 10.69 -7.39 -8.40
N VAL A 178 10.20 -6.34 -7.74
CA VAL A 178 10.88 -5.71 -6.59
C VAL A 178 10.30 -6.25 -5.29
N GLY A 179 11.15 -6.83 -4.44
CA GLY A 179 10.74 -7.65 -3.28
C GLY A 179 10.42 -9.10 -3.66
N ALA A 180 11.14 -9.64 -4.65
CA ALA A 180 10.87 -10.93 -5.28
C ALA A 180 10.91 -12.14 -4.33
N GLY A 181 11.62 -12.04 -3.19
CA GLY A 181 11.71 -13.07 -2.15
C GLY A 181 10.70 -12.89 -1.00
N GLY A 182 9.75 -11.96 -1.15
CA GLY A 182 8.62 -11.75 -0.24
C GLY A 182 7.38 -12.59 -0.57
N GLY A 183 6.39 -12.56 0.32
CA GLY A 183 5.16 -13.36 0.22
C GLY A 183 4.34 -13.13 -1.07
N LEU A 184 4.28 -11.89 -1.57
CA LEU A 184 3.66 -11.57 -2.86
C LEU A 184 4.65 -11.72 -4.03
N GLY A 185 5.91 -11.32 -3.83
CA GLY A 185 6.91 -11.27 -4.88
C GLY A 185 7.23 -12.63 -5.50
N HIS A 186 7.38 -13.68 -4.68
CA HIS A 186 7.73 -15.01 -5.19
C HIS A 186 6.60 -15.63 -6.03
N LEU A 187 5.34 -15.23 -5.79
CA LEU A 187 4.19 -15.59 -6.63
C LEU A 187 4.18 -14.77 -7.92
N ALA A 188 4.50 -13.47 -7.86
CA ALA A 188 4.64 -12.63 -9.05
C ALA A 188 5.73 -13.13 -10.01
N VAL A 189 6.86 -13.62 -9.48
CA VAL A 189 7.92 -14.28 -10.29
C VAL A 189 7.37 -15.51 -11.02
N GLN A 190 6.67 -16.40 -10.31
CA GLN A 190 6.09 -17.61 -10.89
C GLN A 190 5.04 -17.29 -11.97
N TYR A 191 4.11 -16.37 -11.71
CA TYR A 191 3.10 -15.99 -12.70
C TYR A 191 3.72 -15.33 -13.93
N ALA A 192 4.72 -14.44 -13.76
CA ALA A 192 5.42 -13.83 -14.89
C ALA A 192 6.17 -14.87 -15.74
N LYS A 193 6.83 -15.85 -15.11
CA LYS A 193 7.49 -16.97 -15.80
C LYS A 193 6.49 -17.83 -16.58
N VAL A 194 5.34 -18.17 -15.99
CA VAL A 194 4.27 -18.96 -16.65
C VAL A 194 3.68 -18.20 -17.86
N LEU A 195 3.61 -16.87 -17.81
CA LEU A 195 3.24 -16.01 -18.94
C LEU A 195 4.38 -15.80 -19.96
N GLY A 196 5.51 -16.50 -19.79
CA GLY A 196 6.65 -16.51 -20.72
C GLY A 196 7.58 -15.32 -20.59
N ALA A 197 7.48 -14.49 -19.55
CA ALA A 197 8.39 -13.38 -19.32
C ALA A 197 9.77 -13.87 -18.88
N GLN A 198 10.82 -13.11 -19.23
CA GLN A 198 12.13 -13.23 -18.59
C GLN A 198 12.10 -12.39 -17.33
N VAL A 199 12.36 -12.99 -16.17
CA VAL A 199 12.09 -12.34 -14.87
C VAL A 199 13.39 -11.97 -14.17
N ILE A 200 13.52 -10.70 -13.79
CA ILE A 200 14.61 -10.23 -12.92
C ILE A 200 14.02 -10.02 -11.53
N GLY A 201 14.46 -10.80 -10.55
CA GLY A 201 14.08 -10.61 -9.16
C GLY A 201 15.04 -9.68 -8.44
N VAL A 202 14.54 -8.58 -7.88
CA VAL A 202 15.30 -7.63 -7.07
C VAL A 202 14.96 -7.85 -5.60
N ASP A 203 15.93 -8.26 -4.78
CA ASP A 203 15.76 -8.45 -3.33
C ASP A 203 17.12 -8.40 -2.58
N ALA A 204 17.11 -8.62 -1.27
CA ALA A 204 18.31 -8.75 -0.44
C ALA A 204 19.03 -10.09 -0.73
N PRO A 205 20.37 -10.16 -0.60
CA PRO A 205 21.15 -11.29 -1.12
C PRO A 205 20.82 -12.64 -0.47
N ASN A 206 20.33 -12.65 0.77
CA ASN A 206 19.87 -13.86 1.46
C ASN A 206 18.55 -14.45 0.88
N LYS A 207 17.90 -13.75 -0.07
CA LYS A 207 16.72 -14.22 -0.80
C LYS A 207 17.04 -14.81 -2.17
N ARG A 208 18.28 -14.67 -2.65
CA ARG A 208 18.71 -15.06 -4.00
C ARG A 208 18.22 -16.44 -4.43
N ASP A 209 18.51 -17.45 -3.62
CA ASP A 209 18.30 -18.83 -4.04
C ASP A 209 16.81 -19.18 -4.12
N LEU A 210 15.97 -18.66 -3.19
CA LEU A 210 14.51 -18.74 -3.28
C LEU A 210 14.01 -18.11 -4.58
N VAL A 211 14.49 -16.91 -4.92
CA VAL A 211 14.03 -16.14 -6.08
C VAL A 211 14.36 -16.84 -7.40
N LEU A 212 15.53 -17.49 -7.49
CA LEU A 212 15.93 -18.27 -8.65
C LEU A 212 15.21 -19.63 -8.71
N ASP A 213 14.98 -20.29 -7.57
CA ASP A 213 14.27 -21.58 -7.49
C ASP A 213 12.80 -21.45 -7.94
N VAL A 214 12.08 -20.42 -7.45
CA VAL A 214 10.72 -20.10 -7.95
C VAL A 214 10.73 -19.56 -9.40
N GLY A 215 11.91 -19.35 -9.98
CA GLY A 215 12.11 -19.29 -11.41
C GLY A 215 12.44 -17.94 -12.02
N ALA A 216 12.98 -16.99 -11.25
CA ALA A 216 13.60 -15.81 -11.85
C ALA A 216 14.74 -16.22 -12.80
N THR A 217 14.84 -15.55 -13.94
CA THR A 217 15.93 -15.71 -14.90
C THR A 217 17.23 -15.14 -14.34
N GLU A 218 17.13 -14.01 -13.65
CA GLU A 218 18.26 -13.29 -13.04
C GLU A 218 17.89 -12.78 -11.64
N PHE A 219 18.91 -12.63 -10.79
CA PHE A 219 18.76 -12.05 -9.47
C PHE A 219 19.64 -10.80 -9.33
N VAL A 220 19.08 -9.75 -8.71
CA VAL A 220 19.75 -8.47 -8.49
C VAL A 220 19.68 -8.10 -7.01
N ASP A 221 20.87 -7.94 -6.43
CA ASP A 221 21.09 -7.57 -5.03
C ASP A 221 21.01 -6.03 -4.87
N PHE A 222 19.94 -5.52 -4.25
CA PHE A 222 19.81 -4.08 -4.02
C PHE A 222 20.69 -3.53 -2.87
N VAL A 223 21.31 -4.40 -2.06
CA VAL A 223 22.14 -4.02 -0.91
C VAL A 223 23.56 -3.69 -1.37
N ASN A 224 24.10 -4.49 -2.29
CA ASN A 224 25.51 -4.39 -2.72
C ASN A 224 25.69 -3.87 -4.16
N THR A 225 24.62 -3.68 -4.94
CA THR A 225 24.70 -3.19 -6.33
C THR A 225 23.64 -2.12 -6.60
N ASP A 226 23.85 -1.27 -7.60
CA ASP A 226 22.76 -0.44 -8.14
C ASP A 226 21.83 -1.36 -8.96
N PRO A 227 20.58 -1.60 -8.52
CA PRO A 227 19.68 -2.48 -9.24
C PRO A 227 19.25 -1.91 -10.60
N VAL A 228 19.29 -0.58 -10.78
CA VAL A 228 18.96 0.06 -12.06
C VAL A 228 20.07 -0.22 -13.08
N GLN A 229 21.32 0.11 -12.76
CA GLN A 229 22.47 -0.22 -13.60
C GLN A 229 22.48 -1.72 -13.94
N ARG A 230 22.29 -2.60 -12.94
CA ARG A 230 22.34 -4.05 -13.16
C ARG A 230 21.20 -4.55 -14.08
N VAL A 231 19.99 -4.01 -13.96
CA VAL A 231 18.89 -4.29 -14.92
C VAL A 231 19.23 -3.79 -16.32
N HIS A 232 19.84 -2.61 -16.48
CA HIS A 232 20.31 -2.12 -17.78
C HIS A 232 21.37 -3.04 -18.40
N GLU A 233 22.33 -3.54 -17.62
CA GLU A 233 23.35 -4.49 -18.09
C GLU A 233 22.75 -5.83 -18.55
N ILE A 234 21.81 -6.39 -17.79
CA ILE A 234 21.15 -7.66 -18.11
C ILE A 234 20.29 -7.55 -19.37
N THR A 235 19.53 -6.46 -19.50
CA THR A 235 18.51 -6.30 -20.55
C THR A 235 19.01 -5.54 -21.79
N GLY A 236 20.18 -4.91 -21.71
CA GLY A 236 20.74 -4.02 -22.72
C GLY A 236 20.11 -2.61 -22.77
N SER A 237 18.95 -2.37 -22.15
CA SER A 237 18.25 -1.08 -22.24
C SER A 237 17.24 -0.77 -21.12
N GLY A 238 16.74 -1.76 -20.40
CA GLY A 238 15.70 -1.65 -19.38
C GLY A 238 14.64 -2.75 -19.49
N ALA A 239 13.89 -2.98 -18.41
CA ALA A 239 12.78 -3.92 -18.41
C ALA A 239 11.53 -3.35 -19.09
N HIS A 240 10.71 -4.21 -19.68
CA HIS A 240 9.45 -3.81 -20.33
C HIS A 240 8.37 -3.48 -19.30
N SER A 241 8.46 -4.05 -18.09
CA SER A 241 7.49 -3.86 -17.01
C SER A 241 8.14 -4.08 -15.65
N VAL A 242 7.56 -3.48 -14.61
CA VAL A 242 8.01 -3.60 -13.23
C VAL A 242 6.79 -3.88 -12.35
N VAL A 243 6.89 -4.87 -11.47
CA VAL A 243 5.91 -5.17 -10.42
C VAL A 243 6.59 -4.92 -9.07
N VAL A 244 6.07 -3.97 -8.30
CA VAL A 244 6.62 -3.61 -6.98
C VAL A 244 5.78 -4.28 -5.89
N THR A 245 6.38 -5.26 -5.20
CA THR A 245 5.79 -5.95 -4.04
C THR A 245 6.47 -5.60 -2.72
N ALA A 246 7.57 -4.83 -2.76
CA ALA A 246 8.23 -4.30 -1.58
C ALA A 246 7.45 -3.13 -0.96
N GLY A 247 7.33 -3.11 0.37
CA GLY A 247 6.64 -2.05 1.12
C GLY A 247 7.49 -0.81 1.44
N SER A 248 8.78 -0.77 1.08
CA SER A 248 9.67 0.35 1.40
C SER A 248 9.55 1.50 0.39
N ALA A 249 9.55 2.76 0.86
CA ALA A 249 9.50 3.91 -0.06
C ALA A 249 10.69 3.99 -1.02
N SER A 250 11.84 3.39 -0.67
CA SER A 250 12.98 3.24 -1.59
C SER A 250 12.62 2.51 -2.89
N ALA A 251 11.64 1.60 -2.86
CA ALA A 251 11.16 0.88 -4.04
C ALA A 251 10.35 1.75 -5.03
N PHE A 252 9.93 2.94 -4.61
CA PHE A 252 9.14 3.90 -5.40
C PHE A 252 9.91 5.21 -5.68
N ALA A 253 11.23 5.21 -5.53
CA ALA A 253 12.04 6.44 -5.57
C ALA A 253 12.16 7.10 -6.96
N ARG A 254 11.64 6.50 -8.04
CA ARG A 254 11.80 7.05 -9.39
C ARG A 254 11.04 8.37 -9.55
N PRO A 255 11.62 9.42 -10.18
CA PRO A 255 10.95 10.69 -10.38
C PRO A 255 9.60 10.61 -11.12
N SER A 256 9.44 9.66 -12.04
CA SER A 256 8.18 9.42 -12.76
C SER A 256 7.10 8.80 -11.88
N GLU A 257 7.48 7.90 -10.97
CA GLU A 257 6.56 7.24 -10.02
C GLU A 257 6.12 8.22 -8.92
N LEU A 258 7.07 8.95 -8.34
CA LEU A 258 6.77 10.02 -7.39
C LEU A 258 5.90 11.12 -8.01
N ALA A 259 6.16 11.53 -9.27
CA ALA A 259 5.31 12.50 -9.97
C ALA A 259 3.91 11.94 -10.27
N GLY A 260 3.80 10.68 -10.67
CA GLY A 260 2.52 10.00 -10.87
C GLY A 260 1.73 9.82 -9.56
N LEU A 261 2.43 9.62 -8.44
CA LEU A 261 1.83 9.56 -7.11
C LEU A 261 1.34 10.94 -6.64
N GLU A 262 2.17 11.98 -6.71
CA GLU A 262 1.79 13.35 -6.31
C GLU A 262 0.62 13.94 -7.14
N SER A 263 0.38 13.40 -8.33
CA SER A 263 -0.74 13.77 -9.21
C SER A 263 -1.90 12.77 -9.20
N SER A 264 -1.82 11.69 -8.41
CA SER A 264 -2.86 10.65 -8.40
C SER A 264 -4.17 11.18 -7.78
N PRO A 265 -5.34 10.66 -8.17
CA PRO A 265 -6.62 11.02 -7.54
C PRO A 265 -6.67 10.78 -6.02
N SER A 266 -5.81 9.89 -5.50
CA SER A 266 -5.65 9.59 -4.08
C SER A 266 -4.77 10.59 -3.30
N MET A 267 -4.19 11.59 -4.00
CA MET A 267 -3.47 12.73 -3.41
C MET A 267 -4.18 14.07 -3.65
N LEU A 268 -5.36 14.07 -4.29
CA LEU A 268 -6.16 15.28 -4.53
C LEU A 268 -7.27 15.42 -3.49
N PHE A 269 -7.20 16.46 -2.68
CA PHE A 269 -8.22 16.80 -1.70
C PHE A 269 -9.53 17.26 -2.38
N THR A 270 -10.68 17.00 -1.76
CA THR A 270 -11.99 17.56 -2.15
C THR A 270 -12.10 19.03 -1.77
N SER A 271 -11.59 19.39 -0.61
CA SER A 271 -11.38 20.76 -0.14
C SER A 271 -10.19 20.82 0.82
N PHE A 272 -9.63 22.00 1.04
CA PHE A 272 -8.55 22.18 2.03
C PHE A 272 -8.76 23.49 2.80
N THR A 273 -8.96 23.36 4.11
CA THR A 273 -9.28 24.46 5.04
C THR A 273 -8.33 24.44 6.24
N SER A 274 -8.40 25.43 7.12
CA SER A 274 -7.70 25.41 8.42
C SER A 274 -8.12 24.20 9.28
N THR A 275 -9.39 23.80 9.25
CA THR A 275 -9.88 22.57 9.91
C THR A 275 -9.25 21.32 9.29
N THR A 276 -9.18 21.24 7.96
CA THR A 276 -8.51 20.14 7.24
C THR A 276 -7.04 20.05 7.63
N ALA A 277 -6.33 21.19 7.65
CA ALA A 277 -4.93 21.27 8.04
C ALA A 277 -4.71 20.89 9.51
N TRP A 278 -5.59 21.30 10.42
CA TRP A 278 -5.50 20.94 11.84
C TRP A 278 -5.60 19.43 12.06
N THR A 279 -6.65 18.79 11.53
CA THR A 279 -6.85 17.35 11.68
C THR A 279 -5.74 16.54 11.00
N LEU A 280 -5.30 16.97 9.81
CA LEU A 280 -4.17 16.36 9.10
C LEU A 280 -2.85 16.52 9.88
N GLY A 281 -2.62 17.67 10.50
CA GLY A 281 -1.45 17.94 11.34
C GLY A 281 -1.38 17.05 12.57
N LEU A 282 -2.52 16.78 13.22
CA LEU A 282 -2.62 15.81 14.31
C LEU A 282 -2.35 14.38 13.82
N ALA A 283 -2.94 13.98 12.68
CA ALA A 283 -2.69 12.65 12.11
C ALA A 283 -1.20 12.44 11.74
N LEU A 284 -0.52 13.46 11.21
CA LEU A 284 0.92 13.43 10.96
C LEU A 284 1.72 13.27 12.26
N ARG A 285 1.34 13.99 13.32
CA ARG A 285 1.99 13.89 14.64
C ARG A 285 1.87 12.48 15.21
N ASP A 286 0.66 11.91 15.20
CA ASP A 286 0.41 10.61 15.78
C ASP A 286 1.09 9.49 14.97
N ARG A 287 1.15 9.62 13.63
CA ARG A 287 1.91 8.72 12.74
C ARG A 287 3.43 8.77 12.98
N ILE A 288 4.00 9.93 13.32
CA ILE A 288 5.43 10.05 13.67
C ILE A 288 5.68 9.44 15.05
N LEU A 289 4.76 9.66 16.01
CA LEU A 289 4.89 9.11 17.35
C LEU A 289 4.77 7.58 17.40
N SER A 290 4.02 6.98 16.47
CA SER A 290 3.92 5.52 16.31
C SER A 290 5.11 4.86 15.61
N LEU A 291 6.08 5.61 15.06
CA LEU A 291 7.28 5.03 14.48
C LEU A 291 8.13 4.31 15.55
N PRO A 292 8.78 3.17 15.21
CA PRO A 292 9.73 2.51 16.09
C PRO A 292 10.83 3.46 16.59
N SER A 293 11.25 3.34 17.84
CA SER A 293 12.23 4.25 18.47
C SER A 293 13.59 4.34 17.74
N ALA A 294 13.93 3.37 16.89
CA ALA A 294 15.13 3.40 16.04
C ALA A 294 14.99 4.26 14.77
N GLN A 295 13.75 4.58 14.37
CA GLN A 295 13.41 5.43 13.22
C GLN A 295 12.87 6.80 13.67
N ARG A 296 12.24 6.85 14.85
CA ARG A 296 11.67 8.07 15.42
C ARG A 296 12.74 9.06 15.86
N LYS A 297 12.58 10.33 15.46
CA LYS A 297 13.39 11.47 15.90
C LYS A 297 12.48 12.67 16.20
N PRO A 298 12.93 13.63 17.03
CA PRO A 298 12.25 14.90 17.20
C PRO A 298 12.08 15.60 15.84
N ALA A 299 10.84 15.91 15.48
CA ALA A 299 10.49 16.48 14.18
C ALA A 299 9.54 17.66 14.35
N LEU A 300 9.68 18.64 13.45
CA LEU A 300 8.76 19.76 13.33
C LEU A 300 7.80 19.49 12.16
N ILE A 301 6.50 19.53 12.45
CA ILE A 301 5.41 19.50 11.46
C ILE A 301 4.95 20.94 11.25
N SER A 302 4.75 21.35 10.01
CA SER A 302 4.19 22.65 9.64
C SER A 302 3.28 22.50 8.43
N ILE A 303 2.09 23.12 8.45
CA ILE A 303 1.18 23.16 7.32
C ILE A 303 0.85 24.62 7.04
N THR A 304 1.03 25.01 5.78
CA THR A 304 0.84 26.39 5.30
C THR A 304 -0.17 26.43 4.16
N LEU A 305 -0.96 27.50 4.09
CA LEU A 305 -1.73 27.82 2.88
C LEU A 305 -0.84 28.57 1.89
N ALA A 306 -1.07 28.33 0.60
CA ALA A 306 -0.41 29.05 -0.48
C ALA A 306 -1.24 30.27 -0.89
N GLY A 307 -0.56 31.41 -1.07
CA GLY A 307 -1.19 32.71 -1.36
C GLY A 307 -0.82 33.75 -0.30
N GLY A 308 -0.31 34.89 -0.75
CA GLY A 308 0.30 35.92 0.10
C GLY A 308 1.81 36.04 -0.12
N LEU A 309 2.39 37.16 0.34
CA LEU A 309 3.84 37.38 0.32
C LEU A 309 4.56 36.50 1.36
N GLU A 310 3.90 36.19 2.47
CA GLU A 310 4.35 35.21 3.45
C GLU A 310 3.31 34.06 3.58
N PRO A 311 3.73 32.79 3.56
CA PRO A 311 2.81 31.65 3.71
C PRO A 311 2.16 31.61 5.10
N HIS A 312 0.83 31.64 5.15
CA HIS A 312 0.07 31.56 6.41
C HIS A 312 0.18 30.14 7.00
N VAL A 313 0.88 30.02 8.12
CA VAL A 313 0.97 28.78 8.91
C VAL A 313 -0.35 28.52 9.63
N VAL A 314 -1.03 27.44 9.29
CA VAL A 314 -2.33 27.04 9.84
C VAL A 314 -2.25 25.85 10.81
N PHE A 315 -1.10 25.17 10.85
CA PHE A 315 -0.75 24.17 11.87
C PHE A 315 0.77 24.13 12.04
N GLN A 316 1.26 24.08 13.28
CA GLN A 316 2.69 23.84 13.57
C GLN A 316 2.83 23.08 14.89
N CYS A 317 3.60 21.99 14.91
CA CYS A 317 3.77 21.15 16.09
C CYS A 317 5.12 20.43 16.10
N ALA A 318 5.80 20.44 17.25
CA ALA A 318 6.96 19.57 17.50
C ALA A 318 6.49 18.23 18.06
N THR A 319 7.07 17.12 17.59
CA THR A 319 6.64 15.77 18.01
C THR A 319 7.18 15.36 19.37
N GLU A 320 8.47 15.62 19.64
CA GLU A 320 9.19 15.22 20.85
C GLU A 320 10.23 16.29 21.29
N PRO A 321 10.73 16.24 22.54
CA PRO A 321 11.83 17.09 23.00
C PRO A 321 13.08 16.92 22.14
N GLY A 322 13.78 18.03 21.86
CA GLY A 322 14.96 18.07 20.98
C GLY A 322 14.76 18.91 19.71
N THR A 323 13.53 19.32 19.41
CA THR A 323 13.24 20.34 18.40
C THR A 323 13.59 21.73 18.94
N VAL A 324 14.28 22.56 18.14
CA VAL A 324 14.71 23.93 18.47
C VAL A 324 14.18 24.94 17.44
N ALA A 325 14.27 26.24 17.75
CA ALA A 325 13.76 27.30 16.86
C ALA A 325 14.36 27.26 15.43
N ASP A 326 15.61 26.83 15.28
CA ASP A 326 16.28 26.72 13.97
C ASP A 326 15.66 25.66 13.04
N ASN A 327 14.89 24.70 13.58
CA ASN A 327 14.15 23.76 12.73
C ASN A 327 13.13 24.46 11.81
N ASP A 328 12.66 25.67 12.16
CA ASP A 328 11.78 26.48 11.31
C ASP A 328 12.50 26.96 10.03
N ASN A 329 13.81 27.23 10.07
CA ASN A 329 14.60 27.56 8.87
C ASN A 329 14.59 26.40 7.88
N TRP A 330 14.72 25.16 8.35
CA TRP A 330 14.61 23.96 7.50
C TRP A 330 13.19 23.79 6.94
N VAL A 331 12.16 24.01 7.75
CA VAL A 331 10.76 23.98 7.31
C VAL A 331 10.50 25.01 6.20
N ARG A 332 10.92 26.26 6.39
CA ARG A 332 10.84 27.34 5.38
C ARG A 332 11.51 26.92 4.07
N ARG A 333 12.74 26.40 4.15
CA ARG A 333 13.51 26.00 2.96
C ARG A 333 12.87 24.87 2.16
N LYS A 334 12.39 23.81 2.83
CA LYS A 334 11.66 22.73 2.15
C LYS A 334 10.33 23.24 1.57
N ARG A 335 9.59 24.10 2.29
CA ARG A 335 8.34 24.73 1.83
C ARG A 335 8.52 25.55 0.56
N ASN A 336 9.54 26.41 0.52
CA ASN A 336 9.85 27.27 -0.62
C ASN A 336 10.12 26.46 -1.89
N THR A 337 10.73 25.28 -1.76
CA THR A 337 10.94 24.35 -2.88
C THR A 337 9.60 23.86 -3.47
N VAL A 338 8.63 23.51 -2.62
CA VAL A 338 7.30 23.10 -3.09
C VAL A 338 6.54 24.26 -3.74
N LEU A 339 6.57 25.45 -3.14
CA LEU A 339 5.88 26.63 -3.68
C LEU A 339 6.46 27.06 -5.05
N ARG A 340 7.79 26.98 -5.23
CA ARG A 340 8.44 27.42 -6.47
C ARG A 340 8.33 26.42 -7.63
N TRP A 341 8.43 25.12 -7.36
CA TRP A 341 8.48 24.10 -8.42
C TRP A 341 7.24 23.19 -8.49
N GLY A 342 6.27 23.34 -7.59
CA GLY A 342 4.99 22.63 -7.63
C GLY A 342 5.06 21.12 -7.35
N VAL A 343 6.20 20.63 -6.88
CA VAL A 343 6.50 19.22 -6.59
C VAL A 343 7.06 19.09 -5.18
N SER A 344 6.99 17.90 -4.59
CA SER A 344 7.64 17.66 -3.30
C SER A 344 9.14 17.94 -3.35
N SER A 345 9.72 18.32 -2.21
CA SER A 345 11.18 18.49 -2.10
C SER A 345 11.93 17.20 -2.42
N TRP A 346 11.35 16.05 -2.07
CA TRP A 346 11.88 14.72 -2.38
C TRP A 346 11.88 14.41 -3.88
N LEU A 347 10.76 14.63 -4.58
CA LEU A 347 10.69 14.50 -6.04
C LEU A 347 11.67 15.44 -6.73
N MET A 348 11.86 16.67 -6.21
CA MET A 348 12.91 17.54 -6.74
C MET A 348 14.31 16.92 -6.57
N ARG A 349 14.66 16.39 -5.39
CA ARG A 349 15.94 15.69 -5.17
C ARG A 349 16.11 14.50 -6.10
N GLN A 350 15.09 13.66 -6.26
CA GLN A 350 15.16 12.51 -7.15
C GLN A 350 15.32 12.93 -8.62
N LYS A 351 14.68 14.03 -9.06
CA LYS A 351 14.94 14.64 -10.40
C LYS A 351 16.39 15.11 -10.56
N MET A 352 17.01 15.61 -9.49
CA MET A 352 18.41 16.04 -9.50
C MET A 352 19.39 14.85 -9.51
N ILE A 353 19.13 13.81 -8.73
CA ILE A 353 19.90 12.55 -8.71
C ILE A 353 19.83 11.86 -10.08
N ALA A 354 18.63 11.69 -10.64
CA ALA A 354 18.42 11.08 -11.95
C ALA A 354 19.11 11.87 -13.08
N GLY A 355 19.05 13.21 -13.03
CA GLY A 355 19.76 14.09 -13.97
C GLY A 355 21.30 14.04 -13.86
N ARG A 356 21.85 13.31 -12.89
CA ARG A 356 23.29 13.13 -12.63
C ARG A 356 23.70 11.65 -12.68
N GLY A 357 22.92 10.81 -13.38
CA GLY A 357 23.22 9.39 -13.54
C GLY A 357 23.19 8.61 -12.21
N GLY A 358 22.34 9.00 -11.26
CA GLY A 358 22.22 8.31 -9.97
C GLY A 358 23.12 8.84 -8.85
N SER A 359 24.07 9.73 -9.15
CA SER A 359 24.98 10.28 -8.12
C SER A 359 24.28 11.19 -7.11
N VAL A 360 24.42 10.84 -5.83
CA VAL A 360 23.97 11.64 -4.67
C VAL A 360 24.98 12.71 -4.24
N ASP A 361 26.27 12.48 -4.50
CA ASP A 361 27.36 13.36 -4.06
C ASP A 361 27.34 14.67 -4.83
N GLY A 362 27.23 15.82 -4.15
CA GLY A 362 27.16 17.12 -4.82
C GLY A 362 25.79 17.45 -5.44
N VAL A 363 24.71 16.80 -5.00
CA VAL A 363 23.36 16.97 -5.58
C VAL A 363 22.76 18.36 -5.30
N GLU A 364 23.15 19.01 -4.21
CA GLU A 364 22.63 20.33 -3.82
C GLU A 364 23.34 21.45 -4.58
N GLU A 365 24.65 21.34 -4.76
CA GLU A 365 25.48 22.18 -5.62
C GLU A 365 24.99 22.08 -7.08
N ALA A 366 24.66 20.88 -7.54
CA ALA A 366 24.07 20.68 -8.87
C ALA A 366 22.66 21.27 -8.99
N PHE A 367 21.86 21.26 -7.92
CA PHE A 367 20.54 21.90 -7.88
C PHE A 367 20.66 23.42 -7.94
N VAL A 368 21.56 23.98 -7.13
CA VAL A 368 21.92 25.41 -7.10
C VAL A 368 22.41 25.87 -8.48
N GLY A 369 23.36 25.16 -9.08
CA GLY A 369 23.87 25.46 -10.42
C GLY A 369 22.81 25.34 -11.52
N LYS A 370 22.01 24.27 -11.52
CA LYS A 370 20.97 24.03 -12.54
C LYS A 370 19.88 25.09 -12.54
N TYR A 371 19.50 25.60 -11.37
CA TYR A 371 18.46 26.62 -11.23
C TYR A 371 19.01 28.04 -11.02
N ALA A 372 20.32 28.23 -11.21
CA ALA A 372 21.04 29.51 -11.07
C ALA A 372 20.73 30.23 -9.74
N LEU A 373 20.75 29.50 -8.62
CA LEU A 373 20.55 30.02 -7.27
C LEU A 373 21.90 30.53 -6.69
N VAL A 374 21.88 31.53 -5.80
CA VAL A 374 23.10 32.17 -5.26
C VAL A 374 23.32 31.87 -3.78
N SER A 375 24.54 31.49 -3.38
CA SER A 375 25.05 31.29 -2.00
C SER A 375 26.59 31.20 -2.08
N SER A 376 27.40 31.45 -1.04
CA SER A 376 27.08 31.57 0.40
C SER A 376 27.62 32.84 1.07
N SER A 377 28.47 33.62 0.39
CA SER A 377 29.28 34.68 0.99
C SER A 377 28.88 36.11 0.62
N GLY A 378 27.59 36.38 0.37
CA GLY A 378 27.15 37.78 0.23
C GLY A 378 25.73 38.14 -0.25
N GLY A 379 24.86 37.20 -0.67
CA GLY A 379 23.52 37.56 -1.15
C GLY A 379 22.57 36.38 -1.42
N GLN A 380 21.25 36.61 -1.32
CA GLN A 380 20.21 35.58 -1.26
C GLN A 380 19.89 34.91 -2.60
N THR A 381 19.83 33.57 -2.60
CA THR A 381 18.68 32.79 -3.15
C THR A 381 18.75 31.30 -2.82
N ALA A 382 19.92 30.66 -2.84
CA ALA A 382 20.03 29.20 -2.68
C ALA A 382 19.70 28.72 -1.26
N ASP A 383 20.11 29.49 -0.25
CA ASP A 383 19.83 29.19 1.17
C ASP A 383 18.34 29.30 1.53
N GLU A 384 17.51 29.80 0.60
CA GLU A 384 16.05 29.84 0.74
C GLU A 384 15.35 28.54 0.37
N TYR A 385 16.07 27.57 -0.21
CA TYR A 385 15.52 26.31 -0.73
C TYR A 385 16.21 25.10 -0.09
N ALA A 386 15.49 23.98 0.00
CA ALA A 386 16.05 22.69 0.37
C ALA A 386 15.31 21.57 -0.35
N ILE A 387 16.05 20.76 -1.11
CA ILE A 387 15.55 19.54 -1.73
C ILE A 387 15.59 18.33 -0.79
N HIS A 388 15.92 18.54 0.48
CA HIS A 388 15.76 17.51 1.50
C HIS A 388 14.30 17.07 1.55
N GLY A 389 14.04 15.76 1.49
CA GLY A 389 12.68 15.21 1.52
C GLY A 389 11.90 15.67 2.75
N GLY A 390 10.56 15.67 2.66
CA GLY A 390 9.70 16.12 3.76
C GLY A 390 8.92 17.41 3.53
N ALA A 391 8.85 17.98 2.32
CA ALA A 391 7.78 18.93 2.00
C ALA A 391 6.96 18.43 0.80
N PHE A 392 5.64 18.59 0.87
CA PHE A 392 4.68 17.97 -0.05
C PHE A 392 3.61 18.99 -0.52
N PRO A 393 3.25 19.04 -1.81
CA PRO A 393 2.24 19.95 -2.34
C PRO A 393 0.81 19.51 -1.96
N VAL A 394 0.04 20.42 -1.38
CA VAL A 394 -1.41 20.24 -1.22
C VAL A 394 -2.12 20.69 -2.50
N ARG A 395 -2.99 19.84 -3.04
CA ARG A 395 -3.76 20.09 -4.26
C ARG A 395 -5.23 19.75 -4.04
N VAL A 396 -6.12 20.55 -4.61
CA VAL A 396 -7.59 20.37 -4.51
C VAL A 396 -8.16 20.08 -5.89
N LYS A 397 -9.14 19.17 -5.97
CA LYS A 397 -9.81 18.80 -7.22
C LYS A 397 -10.44 20.03 -7.88
N GLY A 398 -10.13 20.25 -9.16
CA GLY A 398 -10.63 21.40 -9.92
C GLY A 398 -9.94 22.74 -9.61
N VAL A 399 -8.84 22.74 -8.83
CA VAL A 399 -8.03 23.94 -8.57
C VAL A 399 -6.64 23.74 -9.18
N ASP A 400 -6.25 24.64 -10.07
CA ASP A 400 -4.91 24.64 -10.66
C ASP A 400 -3.85 25.10 -9.65
N GLY A 401 -2.69 24.43 -9.68
CA GLY A 401 -1.55 24.77 -8.83
C GLY A 401 -1.56 24.10 -7.44
N VAL A 402 -0.81 24.69 -6.52
CA VAL A 402 -0.60 24.21 -5.15
C VAL A 402 -1.32 25.18 -4.22
N VAL A 403 -2.24 24.68 -3.39
CA VAL A 403 -3.07 25.51 -2.47
C VAL A 403 -2.51 25.57 -1.06
N GLY A 404 -1.48 24.78 -0.78
CA GLY A 404 -0.80 24.72 0.51
C GLY A 404 0.40 23.78 0.47
N VAL A 405 1.19 23.78 1.54
CA VAL A 405 2.34 22.89 1.68
C VAL A 405 2.34 22.28 3.06
N ILE A 406 2.48 20.95 3.09
CA ILE A 406 2.75 20.16 4.30
C ILE A 406 4.26 19.98 4.39
N VAL A 407 4.82 20.18 5.59
CA VAL A 407 6.23 19.94 5.87
C VAL A 407 6.37 19.09 7.13
N VAL A 408 7.22 18.07 7.04
CA VAL A 408 7.77 17.31 8.16
C VAL A 408 9.29 17.44 8.08
N SER A 409 9.94 17.73 9.22
CA SER A 409 11.38 17.91 9.25
C SER A 409 11.97 17.38 10.55
N GLY A 410 12.60 16.19 10.48
CA GLY A 410 13.39 15.62 11.58
C GLY A 410 13.79 14.15 11.39
N LEU A 411 13.12 13.42 10.51
CA LEU A 411 13.43 12.03 10.17
C LEU A 411 14.54 11.95 9.11
N LYS A 412 14.77 10.79 8.50
CA LYS A 412 15.54 10.72 7.25
C LYS A 412 14.71 11.34 6.12
N GLN A 413 15.37 11.70 5.02
CA GLN A 413 14.74 12.51 3.96
C GLN A 413 13.58 11.77 3.28
N GLU A 414 13.79 10.49 3.01
CA GLU A 414 12.83 9.53 2.49
C GLU A 414 11.68 9.29 3.48
N ASP A 415 11.98 9.13 4.77
CA ASP A 415 11.01 8.89 5.84
C ASP A 415 10.09 10.11 6.05
N ASP A 416 10.66 11.33 6.10
CA ASP A 416 9.90 12.59 6.21
C ASP A 416 8.86 12.70 5.06
N HIS A 417 9.22 12.28 3.83
CA HIS A 417 8.31 12.31 2.67
C HIS A 417 7.30 11.15 2.70
N GLN A 418 7.71 9.94 3.07
CA GLN A 418 6.84 8.77 3.15
C GLN A 418 5.71 8.99 4.16
N VAL A 419 6.03 9.50 5.37
CA VAL A 419 5.04 9.80 6.40
C VAL A 419 3.96 10.76 5.87
N ILE A 420 4.35 11.82 5.14
CA ILE A 420 3.37 12.75 4.56
C ILE A 420 2.50 12.04 3.52
N ALA A 421 3.10 11.29 2.59
CA ALA A 421 2.37 10.60 1.54
C ALA A 421 1.38 9.55 2.08
N GLU A 422 1.79 8.76 3.09
CA GLU A 422 0.92 7.79 3.76
C GLU A 422 -0.27 8.48 4.43
N VAL A 423 -0.02 9.49 5.25
CA VAL A 423 -1.07 10.18 6.01
C VAL A 423 -2.01 10.95 5.09
N VAL A 424 -1.51 11.66 4.08
CA VAL A 424 -2.36 12.34 3.09
C VAL A 424 -3.25 11.35 2.34
N ARG A 425 -2.70 10.21 1.88
CA ARG A 425 -3.45 9.18 1.17
C ARG A 425 -4.55 8.57 2.07
N GLY A 426 -4.22 8.23 3.31
CA GLY A 426 -5.19 7.70 4.28
C GLY A 426 -6.28 8.72 4.61
N PHE A 427 -5.89 9.96 4.86
CA PHE A 427 -6.79 11.07 5.19
C PHE A 427 -7.78 11.37 4.04
N ILE A 428 -7.34 11.33 2.78
CA ILE A 428 -8.22 11.45 1.61
C ILE A 428 -9.11 10.20 1.46
N GLY A 429 -8.57 9.01 1.68
CA GLY A 429 -9.29 7.73 1.53
C GLY A 429 -10.45 7.51 2.51
N VAL A 430 -10.40 8.12 3.69
CA VAL A 430 -11.50 8.09 4.68
C VAL A 430 -12.69 8.98 4.28
N GLY A 431 -12.50 9.89 3.32
CA GLY A 431 -13.50 10.85 2.84
C GLY A 431 -13.45 12.17 3.62
N ASN A 432 -13.16 13.26 2.90
CA ASN A 432 -13.33 14.64 3.35
C ASN A 432 -14.48 15.30 2.57
#